data_AF-A0A5S3VDA7-F1
#
_entry.id   AF-A0A5S3VDA7-F1
#
_cell.length_a   1.000
_cell.length_b   1.000
_cell.length_c   1.000
_cell.angle_alpha   90.00
_cell.angle_beta   90.00
_cell.angle_gamma   90.00
#
_symmetry.space_group_name_H-M   'P 1'
#
loop_
_entity.id
_entity.type
_entity.pdbx_description
1 polymer ?
#
loop_
_entity_poly.entity_id
_entity_poly.type
_entity_poly.pdbx_seq_one_letter_code
_entity_poly.pdbx_strand_id
1 'polypeptide(L)'
;MTLQNPELLLPHGFDYIKHVMSYRKGMALYEYLVTNLNWQQPQIQVFGKLHRIPRLQSFIADNNVNYSYSKQTLCSERWPSVLDDMRMRLQKAYGYRFNALLVNWYRDGNDCMGWHSDDEPELGINPFIVSISLGASRKFVIKEKTSKTTYNILLENGSGLLMHSTSQSDYQHALPKQTRVKGGRINLTFRSVGQ
;
A
#
# COMPACT_ATOMS: atom_id res chain seq x y z
N MET A 1 -4.94 -20.12 14.40
CA MET A 1 -6.17 -19.67 15.07
C MET A 1 -6.08 -18.17 15.28
N THR A 2 -6.56 -17.41 14.31
CA THR A 2 -6.52 -15.95 14.31
C THR A 2 -7.68 -15.48 15.19
N LEU A 3 -7.36 -14.88 16.34
CA LEU A 3 -8.35 -14.20 17.17
C LEU A 3 -8.90 -13.02 16.35
N GLN A 4 -10.09 -13.20 15.77
CA GLN A 4 -10.84 -12.11 15.15
C GLN A 4 -11.18 -11.10 16.25
N ASN A 5 -10.75 -9.86 16.03
CA ASN A 5 -11.14 -8.73 16.85
C ASN A 5 -12.60 -8.38 16.49
N PRO A 6 -13.57 -8.53 17.40
CA PRO A 6 -15.00 -8.57 17.06
C PRO A 6 -15.65 -7.24 16.60
N GLU A 7 -14.88 -6.18 16.31
CA GLU A 7 -15.42 -4.85 15.94
C GLU A 7 -14.82 -4.20 14.69
N LEU A 8 -14.15 -4.96 13.82
CA LEU A 8 -13.78 -4.48 12.47
C LEU A 8 -14.54 -5.26 11.41
N LEU A 9 -15.78 -4.84 11.14
CA LEU A 9 -16.54 -5.27 9.97
C LEU A 9 -15.95 -4.59 8.72
N LEU A 10 -14.99 -5.27 8.11
CA LEU A 10 -14.51 -4.93 6.79
C LEU A 10 -15.39 -5.58 5.72
N PRO A 11 -15.53 -4.97 4.54
CA PRO A 11 -16.23 -5.60 3.44
C PRO A 11 -15.48 -6.82 2.93
N HIS A 12 -16.18 -7.71 2.24
CA HIS A 12 -15.57 -8.86 1.57
C HIS A 12 -14.40 -8.45 0.67
N GLY A 13 -13.33 -9.23 0.69
CA GLY A 13 -12.10 -8.94 -0.05
C GLY A 13 -11.08 -8.11 0.73
N PHE A 14 -11.33 -7.80 2.01
CA PHE A 14 -10.41 -7.06 2.88
C PHE A 14 -10.21 -7.76 4.23
N ASP A 15 -8.97 -8.18 4.52
CA ASP A 15 -8.61 -8.78 5.81
C ASP A 15 -7.58 -7.92 6.55
N TYR A 16 -7.87 -7.56 7.80
CA TYR A 16 -6.92 -6.84 8.66
C TYR A 16 -6.09 -7.79 9.52
N ILE A 17 -4.78 -7.56 9.52
CA ILE A 17 -3.82 -8.27 10.35
C ILE A 17 -3.18 -7.27 11.29
N LYS A 18 -3.60 -7.29 12.55
CA LYS A 18 -3.13 -6.32 13.56
C LYS A 18 -1.60 -6.32 13.75
N HIS A 19 -0.98 -7.50 13.65
CA HIS A 19 0.44 -7.68 13.96
C HIS A 19 1.15 -8.54 12.90
N VAL A 20 1.45 -7.95 11.74
CA VAL A 20 2.40 -8.56 10.78
C VAL A 20 3.82 -8.52 11.35
N MET A 21 4.14 -7.46 12.10
CA MET A 21 5.38 -7.35 12.86
C MET A 21 5.18 -6.60 14.17
N SER A 22 6.12 -6.74 15.10
CA SER A 22 6.09 -6.00 16.36
C SER A 22 6.33 -4.51 16.13
N TYR A 23 5.84 -3.67 17.06
CA TYR A 23 6.00 -2.22 17.00
C TYR A 23 7.47 -1.80 16.80
N ARG A 24 8.40 -2.39 17.58
CA ARG A 24 9.83 -2.09 17.49
C ARG A 24 10.41 -2.43 16.11
N LYS A 25 10.06 -3.58 15.54
CA LYS A 25 10.50 -3.96 14.18
C LYS A 25 9.91 -3.03 13.13
N GLY A 26 8.64 -2.63 13.28
CA GLY A 26 7.99 -1.68 12.38
C GLY A 26 8.65 -0.31 12.36
N MET A 27 9.00 0.23 13.54
CA MET A 27 9.71 1.51 13.64
C MET A 27 11.15 1.43 13.11
N ALA A 28 11.88 0.35 13.44
CA ALA A 28 13.24 0.16 12.93
C ALA A 28 13.25 0.06 11.39
N LEU A 29 12.29 -0.66 10.80
CA LEU A 29 12.15 -0.73 9.35
C LEU A 29 11.75 0.63 8.76
N TYR A 30 10.85 1.37 9.41
CA TYR A 30 10.49 2.72 8.98
C TYR A 30 11.72 3.63 8.89
N GLU A 31 12.54 3.71 9.95
CA GLU A 31 13.74 4.55 10.00
C GLU A 31 14.77 4.15 8.93
N TYR A 32 14.97 2.84 8.76
CA TYR A 32 15.83 2.31 7.69
C TYR A 32 15.34 2.75 6.31
N LEU A 33 14.06 2.58 5.99
CA LEU A 33 13.52 2.91 4.66
C LEU A 33 13.52 4.41 4.39
N VAL A 34 13.20 5.24 5.39
CA VAL A 34 13.30 6.71 5.26
C VAL A 34 14.69 7.11 4.80
N THR A 35 15.74 6.48 5.34
CA THR A 35 17.13 6.82 5.08
C THR A 35 17.68 6.20 3.78
N ASN A 36 17.23 4.99 3.43
CA ASN A 36 17.91 4.17 2.41
C ASN A 36 17.16 4.03 1.09
N LEU A 37 15.85 4.33 1.02
CA LEU A 37 15.13 4.31 -0.25
C LEU A 37 15.37 5.60 -1.02
N ASN A 38 15.50 5.47 -2.34
CA ASN A 38 15.57 6.62 -3.24
C ASN A 38 14.15 7.12 -3.54
N TRP A 39 13.70 8.07 -2.73
CA TRP A 39 12.35 8.60 -2.76
C TRP A 39 12.12 9.55 -3.95
N GLN A 40 11.02 9.33 -4.66
CA GLN A 40 10.59 10.16 -5.78
C GLN A 40 9.27 10.87 -5.48
N GLN A 41 9.09 12.07 -6.05
CA GLN A 41 7.84 12.83 -5.99
C GLN A 41 7.40 13.28 -7.39
N PRO A 42 6.92 12.36 -8.25
CA PRO A 42 6.56 12.70 -9.61
C PRO A 42 5.41 13.71 -9.68
N GLN A 43 5.30 14.37 -10.84
CA GLN A 43 4.21 15.27 -11.15
C GLN A 43 3.17 14.55 -12.01
N ILE A 44 1.90 14.69 -11.66
CA ILE A 44 0.77 14.22 -12.46
C ILE A 44 0.00 15.41 -13.02
N GLN A 45 -0.63 15.23 -14.19
CA GLN A 45 -1.51 16.24 -14.75
C GLN A 45 -2.93 16.08 -14.20
N VAL A 46 -3.43 17.12 -13.54
CA VAL A 46 -4.80 17.18 -13.00
C VAL A 46 -5.42 18.48 -13.51
N PHE A 47 -6.57 18.39 -14.20
CA PHE A 47 -7.24 19.54 -14.84
C PHE A 47 -6.30 20.42 -15.68
N GLY A 48 -5.42 19.78 -16.47
CA GLY A 48 -4.47 20.46 -17.34
C GLY A 48 -3.21 21.00 -16.67
N LYS A 49 -3.15 21.02 -15.33
CA LYS A 49 -2.00 21.54 -14.57
C LYS A 49 -1.15 20.40 -13.98
N LEU A 50 0.17 20.59 -13.95
CA LEU A 50 1.10 19.66 -13.32
C LEU A 50 1.16 19.89 -11.82
N HIS A 51 0.89 18.83 -11.05
CA HIS A 51 0.94 18.83 -9.59
C HIS A 51 1.82 17.70 -9.10
N ARG A 52 2.73 17.96 -8.15
CA ARG A 52 3.44 16.89 -7.45
C ARG A 52 2.44 16.04 -6.68
N ILE A 53 2.61 14.73 -6.73
CA ILE A 53 1.79 13.85 -5.91
C ILE A 53 2.00 14.17 -4.41
N PRO A 54 0.95 14.13 -3.58
CA PRO A 54 1.05 14.50 -2.16
C PRO A 54 1.54 13.31 -1.32
N ARG A 55 2.70 12.75 -1.69
CA ARG A 55 3.45 11.69 -1.01
C ARG A 55 4.79 11.49 -1.73
N LEU A 56 5.73 10.84 -1.08
CA LEU A 56 6.90 10.27 -1.74
C LEU A 56 6.62 8.81 -2.10
N GLN A 57 7.25 8.30 -3.15
CA GLN A 57 7.14 6.90 -3.54
C GLN A 57 8.46 6.33 -4.04
N SER A 58 8.61 5.02 -3.93
CA SER A 58 9.68 4.24 -4.56
C SER A 58 9.06 2.94 -5.09
N PHE A 59 9.50 2.53 -6.29
CA PHE A 59 9.01 1.32 -6.94
C PHE A 59 10.13 0.31 -7.03
N ILE A 60 9.91 -0.86 -6.45
CA ILE A 60 10.90 -1.93 -6.36
C ILE A 60 10.31 -3.14 -7.07
N ALA A 61 11.06 -3.75 -7.99
CA ALA A 61 10.55 -4.87 -8.76
C ALA A 61 11.65 -5.82 -9.23
N ASP A 62 11.26 -7.02 -9.65
CA ASP A 62 12.17 -7.91 -10.39
C ASP A 62 12.62 -7.23 -11.70
N ASN A 63 13.83 -7.54 -12.19
CA ASN A 63 14.44 -6.89 -13.37
C ASN A 63 13.57 -6.94 -14.64
N ASN A 64 12.63 -7.88 -14.74
CA ASN A 64 11.77 -8.07 -15.92
C ASN A 64 10.37 -7.45 -15.76
N VAL A 65 10.13 -6.69 -14.69
CA VAL A 65 8.84 -6.08 -14.41
C VAL A 65 8.87 -4.60 -14.78
N ASN A 66 8.18 -4.26 -15.86
CA ASN A 66 7.84 -2.88 -16.21
C ASN A 66 6.43 -2.61 -15.67
N TYR A 67 6.28 -1.64 -14.76
CA TYR A 67 4.98 -1.26 -14.20
C TYR A 67 4.70 0.21 -14.53
N SER A 68 3.57 0.44 -15.19
CA SER A 68 3.10 1.79 -15.52
C SER A 68 2.08 2.23 -14.48
N TYR A 69 2.43 3.19 -13.62
CA TYR A 69 1.47 3.78 -12.68
C TYR A 69 1.04 5.15 -13.19
N SER A 70 -0.26 5.36 -13.42
CA SER A 70 -0.80 6.65 -13.90
C SER A 70 -0.16 7.16 -15.20
N LYS A 71 0.12 6.25 -16.15
CA LYS A 71 0.81 6.52 -17.44
C LYS A 71 2.26 7.03 -17.31
N GLN A 72 2.87 6.90 -16.13
CA GLN A 72 4.30 7.15 -15.91
C GLN A 72 5.01 5.83 -15.65
N THR A 73 6.07 5.57 -16.41
CA THR A 73 6.99 4.46 -16.14
C THR A 73 7.73 4.79 -14.85
N LEU A 74 7.48 4.03 -13.78
CA LEU A 74 8.29 4.13 -12.58
C LEU A 74 9.62 3.43 -12.84
N CYS A 75 10.75 4.10 -12.57
CA CYS A 75 12.05 3.45 -12.60
C CYS A 75 12.09 2.40 -11.49
N SER A 76 12.17 1.12 -11.85
CA SER A 76 12.25 0.04 -10.87
C SER A 76 13.62 0.01 -10.21
N GLU A 77 13.63 -0.06 -8.89
CA GLU A 77 14.82 -0.30 -8.09
C GLU A 77 14.96 -1.79 -7.75
N ARG A 78 16.21 -2.20 -7.50
CA ARG A 78 16.50 -3.55 -7.01
C ARG A 78 15.98 -3.70 -5.58
N TRP A 79 15.54 -4.90 -5.24
CA TRP A 79 15.08 -5.22 -3.89
C TRP A 79 16.18 -5.00 -2.84
N PRO A 80 15.96 -4.13 -1.84
CA PRO A 80 16.77 -4.13 -0.62
C PRO A 80 16.58 -5.46 0.11
N SER A 81 17.66 -6.03 0.66
CA SER A 81 17.64 -7.37 1.29
C SER A 81 16.53 -7.52 2.34
N VAL A 82 16.30 -6.49 3.16
CA VAL A 82 15.24 -6.50 4.19
C VAL A 82 13.82 -6.59 3.60
N LEU A 83 13.59 -6.00 2.43
CA LEU A 83 12.31 -6.07 1.73
C LEU A 83 12.18 -7.37 0.94
N ASP A 84 13.28 -7.91 0.42
CA ASP A 84 13.30 -9.21 -0.25
C ASP A 84 13.02 -10.37 0.74
N ASP A 85 13.62 -10.33 1.93
CA ASP A 85 13.34 -11.27 3.01
C ASP A 85 11.87 -11.23 3.45
N MET A 86 11.28 -10.04 3.47
CA MET A 86 9.86 -9.88 3.77
C MET A 86 9.00 -10.47 2.65
N ARG A 87 9.32 -10.13 1.39
CA ARG A 87 8.68 -10.67 0.19
C ARG A 87 8.67 -12.19 0.21
N MET A 88 9.82 -12.84 0.41
CA MET A 88 9.92 -14.29 0.48
C MET A 88 9.02 -14.92 1.56
N ARG A 89 8.93 -14.30 2.75
CA ARG A 89 8.05 -14.76 3.82
C ARG A 89 6.57 -14.63 3.44
N LEU A 90 6.18 -13.51 2.83
CA LEU A 90 4.81 -13.29 2.35
C LEU A 90 4.44 -14.31 1.26
N GLN A 91 5.34 -14.56 0.31
CA GLN A 91 5.11 -15.57 -0.74
C GLN A 91 4.90 -16.96 -0.13
N LYS A 92 5.74 -17.35 0.84
CA LYS A 92 5.59 -18.63 1.54
C LYS A 92 4.29 -18.71 2.35
N ALA A 93 3.87 -17.60 2.97
CA ALA A 93 2.69 -17.57 3.83
C ALA A 93 1.38 -17.64 3.04
N TYR A 94 1.31 -16.96 1.88
CA TYR A 94 0.06 -16.81 1.12
C TYR A 94 0.02 -17.65 -0.15
N GLY A 95 1.15 -18.20 -0.61
CA GLY A 95 1.20 -18.96 -1.86
C GLY A 95 1.13 -18.11 -3.14
N TYR A 96 1.24 -16.79 -3.03
CA TYR A 96 1.26 -15.86 -4.15
C TYR A 96 2.68 -15.39 -4.44
N ARG A 97 3.00 -15.17 -5.71
CA ARG A 97 4.26 -14.51 -6.12
C ARG A 97 4.13 -13.01 -5.93
N PHE A 98 5.14 -12.35 -5.36
CA PHE A 98 5.23 -10.90 -5.30
C PHE A 98 6.49 -10.46 -6.04
N ASN A 99 6.34 -9.86 -7.21
CA ASN A 99 7.44 -9.40 -8.06
C ASN A 99 7.51 -7.88 -8.19
N ALA A 100 6.58 -7.17 -7.55
CA ALA A 100 6.54 -5.71 -7.50
C ALA A 100 6.14 -5.23 -6.10
N LEU A 101 6.72 -4.12 -5.67
CA LEU A 101 6.43 -3.42 -4.44
C LEU A 101 6.38 -1.92 -4.72
N LEU A 102 5.21 -1.33 -4.49
CA LEU A 102 5.06 0.12 -4.44
C LEU A 102 5.15 0.59 -2.99
N VAL A 103 6.19 1.36 -2.70
CA VAL A 103 6.40 1.98 -1.39
C VAL A 103 5.87 3.40 -1.45
N ASN A 104 5.00 3.77 -0.50
CA ASN A 104 4.48 5.13 -0.36
C ASN A 104 4.86 5.70 1.00
N TRP A 105 5.53 6.84 1.04
CA TRP A 105 5.84 7.57 2.26
C TRP A 105 5.03 8.87 2.33
N TYR A 106 4.13 8.90 3.32
CA TYR A 106 3.35 10.06 3.69
C TYR A 106 4.09 10.74 4.83
N ARG A 107 4.69 11.90 4.57
CA ARG A 107 5.58 12.57 5.53
C ARG A 107 4.84 13.05 6.78
N ASP A 108 3.57 13.39 6.61
CA ASP A 108 2.65 13.79 7.68
C ASP A 108 1.18 13.59 7.24
N GLY A 109 0.25 14.18 7.97
CA GLY A 109 -1.18 14.20 7.67
C GLY A 109 -1.61 15.04 6.47
N ASN A 110 -0.73 15.87 5.89
CA ASN A 110 -1.03 16.65 4.68
C ASN A 110 -0.85 15.81 3.41
N ASP A 111 0.07 14.84 3.45
CA ASP A 111 0.22 13.84 2.41
C ASP A 111 -1.00 12.88 2.42
N CYS A 112 -1.49 12.51 1.23
CA CYS A 112 -2.72 11.76 1.05
C CYS A 112 -2.73 10.92 -0.23
N MET A 113 -3.74 10.06 -0.35
CA MET A 113 -4.07 9.38 -1.59
C MET A 113 -5.58 9.46 -1.80
N GLY A 114 -5.99 9.94 -2.99
CA GLY A 114 -7.40 10.07 -3.35
C GLY A 114 -8.08 8.72 -3.55
N TRP A 115 -9.38 8.76 -3.85
CA TRP A 115 -10.14 7.55 -4.20
C TRP A 115 -9.56 6.89 -5.44
N HIS A 116 -9.22 5.61 -5.32
CA HIS A 116 -8.72 4.77 -6.41
C HIS A 116 -9.03 3.30 -6.13
N SER A 117 -8.86 2.46 -7.15
CA SER A 117 -8.71 1.02 -7.02
C SER A 117 -7.32 0.66 -7.58
N ASP A 118 -6.71 -0.41 -7.12
CA ASP A 118 -5.51 -0.96 -7.75
C ASP A 118 -5.96 -1.87 -8.91
N ASP A 119 -6.45 -1.26 -9.99
CA ASP A 119 -7.06 -1.92 -11.15
C ASP A 119 -6.24 -1.76 -12.44
N GLU A 120 -4.92 -1.56 -12.30
CA GLU A 120 -4.02 -1.53 -13.45
C GLU A 120 -4.05 -2.88 -14.20
N PRO A 121 -4.17 -2.88 -15.54
CA PRO A 121 -4.24 -4.12 -16.34
C PRO A 121 -3.12 -5.11 -16.05
N GLU A 122 -1.93 -4.62 -15.73
CA GLU A 122 -0.74 -5.41 -15.43
C GLU A 122 -0.86 -6.25 -14.14
N LEU A 123 -1.85 -5.96 -13.28
CA LEU A 123 -2.16 -6.74 -12.08
C LEU A 123 -3.10 -7.93 -12.34
N GLY A 124 -3.68 -8.01 -13.54
CA GLY A 124 -4.64 -9.06 -13.90
C GLY A 124 -6.01 -8.93 -13.22
N ILE A 125 -6.81 -9.98 -13.30
CA ILE A 125 -8.16 -10.03 -12.72
C ILE A 125 -8.05 -10.46 -11.25
N ASN A 126 -8.72 -9.72 -10.36
CA ASN A 126 -8.81 -10.03 -8.92
C ASN A 126 -7.43 -10.20 -8.26
N PRO A 127 -6.56 -9.17 -8.30
CA PRO A 127 -5.21 -9.28 -7.76
C PRO A 127 -5.21 -9.53 -6.25
N PHE A 128 -4.25 -10.33 -5.79
CA PHE A 128 -3.96 -10.49 -4.36
C PHE A 128 -2.87 -9.50 -3.94
N ILE A 129 -3.23 -8.55 -3.08
CA ILE A 129 -2.37 -7.44 -2.66
C ILE A 129 -2.17 -7.50 -1.15
N VAL A 130 -0.93 -7.31 -0.72
CA VAL A 130 -0.57 -7.19 0.70
C VAL A 130 -0.07 -5.78 0.98
N SER A 131 -0.81 -5.03 1.77
CA SER A 131 -0.43 -3.70 2.26
C SER A 131 0.09 -3.80 3.70
N ILE A 132 1.32 -3.37 3.96
CA ILE A 132 1.90 -3.30 5.31
C ILE A 132 2.17 -1.85 5.69
N SER A 133 1.70 -1.42 6.86
CA SER A 133 1.85 -0.04 7.35
C SER A 133 2.93 0.06 8.42
N LEU A 134 3.75 1.11 8.33
CA LEU A 134 4.85 1.42 9.26
C LEU A 134 4.74 2.88 9.70
N GLY A 135 5.13 3.19 10.94
CA GLY A 135 5.11 4.55 11.46
C GLY A 135 3.73 5.02 11.91
N ALA A 136 3.38 6.27 11.65
CA ALA A 136 2.16 6.89 12.17
C ALA A 136 0.87 6.20 11.67
N SER A 137 -0.05 5.97 12.60
CA SER A 137 -1.36 5.38 12.26
C SER A 137 -2.19 6.35 11.42
N ARG A 138 -2.86 5.83 10.39
CA ARG A 138 -3.71 6.63 9.50
C ARG A 138 -5.03 5.91 9.24
N LYS A 139 -6.11 6.70 9.15
CA LYS A 139 -7.42 6.19 8.78
C LYS A 139 -7.43 5.93 7.29
N PHE A 140 -7.62 4.69 6.91
CA PHE A 140 -7.88 4.26 5.55
C PHE A 140 -9.38 4.09 5.37
N VAL A 141 -9.90 4.53 4.23
CA VAL A 141 -11.33 4.51 3.94
C VAL A 141 -11.57 3.66 2.70
N ILE A 142 -12.59 2.80 2.78
CA ILE A 142 -13.00 1.90 1.71
C ILE A 142 -14.44 2.25 1.37
N LYS A 143 -14.76 2.39 0.09
CA LYS A 143 -16.08 2.79 -0.39
C LYS A 143 -16.51 1.86 -1.51
N GLU A 144 -17.65 1.20 -1.33
CA GLU A 144 -18.24 0.36 -2.35
C GLU A 144 -18.67 1.22 -3.56
N LYS A 145 -18.33 0.79 -4.77
CA LYS A 145 -18.61 1.56 -5.99
C LYS A 145 -20.11 1.66 -6.26
N THR A 146 -20.89 0.62 -5.97
CA THR A 146 -22.33 0.56 -6.25
C THR A 146 -23.14 1.26 -5.16
N SER A 147 -23.12 0.73 -3.93
CA SER A 147 -23.96 1.25 -2.83
C SER A 147 -23.46 2.57 -2.24
N LYS A 148 -22.19 2.93 -2.49
CA LYS A 148 -21.47 4.04 -1.83
C LYS A 148 -21.27 3.86 -0.33
N THR A 149 -21.58 2.69 0.22
CA THR A 149 -21.31 2.34 1.62
C THR A 149 -19.83 2.48 1.91
N THR A 150 -19.50 3.13 3.03
CA THR A 150 -18.12 3.45 3.42
C THR A 150 -17.74 2.74 4.70
N TYR A 151 -16.56 2.12 4.69
CA TYR A 151 -15.93 1.45 5.81
C TYR A 151 -14.64 2.20 6.16
N ASN A 152 -14.28 2.19 7.45
CA ASN A 152 -13.07 2.84 7.93
C ASN A 152 -12.22 1.83 8.68
N ILE A 153 -10.90 1.92 8.52
CA ILE A 153 -9.94 1.17 9.31
C ILE A 153 -8.76 2.04 9.70
N LEU A 154 -8.32 1.92 10.94
CA LEU A 154 -7.08 2.52 11.39
C LEU A 154 -5.93 1.54 11.07
N LEU A 155 -5.06 1.93 10.14
CA LEU A 155 -3.86 1.16 9.83
C LEU A 155 -2.73 1.66 10.72
N GLU A 156 -2.26 0.78 11.60
CA GLU A 156 -1.27 1.07 12.64
C GLU A 156 0.14 0.59 12.24
N ASN A 157 1.16 1.02 12.98
CA ASN A 157 2.52 0.52 12.82
C ASN A 157 2.59 -1.01 12.95
N GLY A 158 3.14 -1.68 11.94
CA GLY A 158 3.30 -3.13 11.89
C GLY A 158 2.01 -3.90 11.53
N SER A 159 0.94 -3.19 11.17
CA SER A 159 -0.31 -3.79 10.70
C SER A 159 -0.26 -4.15 9.21
N GLY A 160 -1.09 -5.11 8.81
CA GLY A 160 -1.31 -5.51 7.43
C GLY A 160 -2.77 -5.39 7.02
N LEU A 161 -3.01 -5.08 5.75
CA LEU A 161 -4.31 -5.17 5.10
C LEU A 161 -4.14 -6.01 3.83
N LEU A 162 -4.81 -7.16 3.79
CA LEU A 162 -4.91 -7.96 2.57
C LEU A 162 -6.07 -7.43 1.74
N MET A 163 -5.86 -7.30 0.43
CA MET A 163 -6.91 -6.97 -0.52
C MET A 163 -6.92 -8.04 -1.59
N HIS A 164 -8.04 -8.74 -1.76
CA HIS A 164 -8.14 -9.92 -2.61
C HIS A 164 -9.55 -10.05 -3.20
N SER A 165 -9.81 -11.14 -3.92
CA SER A 165 -11.09 -11.39 -4.59
C SER A 165 -11.49 -10.17 -5.45
N THR A 166 -12.73 -9.73 -5.37
CA THR A 166 -13.27 -8.60 -6.12
C THR A 166 -13.01 -7.23 -5.46
N SER A 167 -12.10 -7.14 -4.50
CA SER A 167 -11.84 -5.88 -3.75
C SER A 167 -11.57 -4.69 -4.67
N GLN A 168 -10.76 -4.87 -5.72
CA GLN A 168 -10.39 -3.78 -6.63
C GLN A 168 -11.49 -3.48 -7.68
N SER A 169 -12.29 -4.47 -8.07
CA SER A 169 -13.43 -4.25 -8.97
C SER A 169 -14.59 -3.56 -8.25
N ASP A 170 -14.87 -3.94 -7.01
CA ASP A 170 -16.10 -3.56 -6.30
C ASP A 170 -15.92 -2.32 -5.42
N TYR A 171 -14.69 -2.03 -4.97
CA TYR A 171 -14.42 -0.96 -4.01
C TYR A 171 -13.37 0.02 -4.53
N GLN A 172 -13.53 1.28 -4.14
CA GLN A 172 -12.45 2.27 -4.13
C GLN A 172 -11.95 2.46 -2.72
N HIS A 173 -10.71 2.89 -2.57
CA HIS A 173 -10.12 3.20 -1.29
C HIS A 173 -9.28 4.48 -1.33
N ALA A 174 -9.06 5.08 -0.17
CA ALA A 174 -8.31 6.32 -0.03
C ALA A 174 -7.58 6.42 1.31
N LEU A 175 -6.54 7.24 1.32
CA LEU A 175 -5.87 7.72 2.53
C LEU A 175 -6.09 9.24 2.63
N PRO A 176 -7.20 9.70 3.23
CA PRO A 176 -7.56 11.12 3.26
C PRO A 176 -6.54 11.95 4.04
N LYS A 177 -6.51 13.26 3.78
CA LYS A 177 -5.75 14.22 4.60
C LYS A 177 -6.24 14.17 6.04
N GLN A 178 -5.29 14.12 6.98
CA GLN A 178 -5.53 14.09 8.42
C GLN A 178 -4.54 15.04 9.10
N THR A 179 -4.71 16.35 8.93
CA THR A 179 -3.74 17.41 9.26
C THR A 179 -3.25 17.46 10.73
N ARG A 180 -3.96 16.77 11.64
CA ARG A 180 -3.56 16.57 13.04
C ARG A 180 -2.44 15.53 13.21
N VAL A 181 -2.25 14.61 12.25
CA VAL A 181 -1.15 13.63 12.27
C VAL A 181 0.14 14.31 11.86
N LYS A 182 1.15 14.29 12.74
CA LYS A 182 2.46 14.92 12.53
C LYS A 182 3.58 13.94 12.21
N GLY A 183 3.39 12.66 12.55
CA GLY A 183 4.36 11.60 12.22
C GLY A 183 4.19 11.10 10.79
N GLY A 184 5.30 10.64 10.21
CA GLY A 184 5.28 10.02 8.89
C GLY A 184 4.81 8.56 8.92
N ARG A 185 4.26 8.11 7.80
CA ARG A 185 3.78 6.74 7.56
C ARG A 185 4.39 6.20 6.27
N ILE A 186 4.95 5.00 6.33
CA ILE A 186 5.30 4.23 5.13
C ILE A 186 4.27 3.12 4.91
N ASN A 187 3.87 2.93 3.67
CA ASN A 187 3.06 1.82 3.23
C ASN A 187 3.82 0.99 2.19
N LEU A 188 3.91 -0.31 2.42
CA LEU A 188 4.49 -1.29 1.52
C LEU A 188 3.34 -2.05 0.83
N THR A 189 3.11 -1.81 -0.45
CA THR A 189 2.07 -2.54 -1.23
C THR A 189 2.74 -3.58 -2.14
N PHE A 190 2.73 -4.84 -1.71
CA PHE A 190 3.23 -5.97 -2.50
C PHE A 190 2.19 -6.42 -3.52
N ARG A 191 2.63 -6.63 -4.76
CA ARG A 191 1.77 -6.96 -5.90
C ARG A 191 2.38 -8.06 -6.75
N SER A 192 1.53 -8.77 -7.49
CA SER A 192 1.92 -9.61 -8.62
C SER A 192 1.63 -8.87 -9.92
N VAL A 193 2.64 -8.77 -10.78
CA VAL A 193 2.56 -8.09 -12.09
C VAL A 193 2.85 -9.08 -13.21
N GLY A 194 2.08 -9.02 -14.29
CA GLY A 194 2.29 -9.82 -15.50
C GLY A 194 1.97 -11.31 -15.30
N GLN A 195 0.89 -11.59 -14.57
CA GLN A 195 0.30 -12.93 -14.51
C GLN A 195 -0.56 -13.24 -15.73
#